data_AF-A0A8S4QWB5-F1
#
_entry.id   AF-A0A8S4QWB5-F1
#
_cell.length_a   1.000
_cell.length_b   1.000
_cell.length_c   1.000
_cell.angle_alpha   90.00
_cell.angle_beta   90.00
_cell.angle_gamma   90.00
#
_symmetry.space_group_name_H-M   'P 1'
#
loop_
_entity.id
_entity.type
_entity.pdbx_description
1 polymer ?
#
loop_
_entity_poly.entity_id
_entity_poly.type
_entity_poly.pdbx_seq_one_letter_code
_entity_poly.pdbx_strand_id
1 'polypeptide(L)'
;MNAVKSELDNVCRGCLCVDRILMPLNKNVDLFFILLGNELSISEDSKYYNILLCWECIALLKKAEVFRKRVQSAHRYFERIL
;
A
#
# COMPACT_ATOMS: atom_id res chain seq x y z
N MET A 1 14.70 22.30 -23.89
CA MET A 1 13.46 21.83 -23.25
C MET A 1 13.85 21.34 -21.86
N ASN A 2 13.63 22.15 -20.84
CA ASN A 2 13.91 21.74 -19.46
C ASN A 2 12.82 20.74 -19.06
N ALA A 3 13.23 19.49 -18.85
CA ALA A 3 12.35 18.47 -18.29
C ALA A 3 11.92 18.96 -16.91
N VAL A 4 10.66 19.38 -16.79
CA VAL A 4 10.01 19.53 -15.49
C VAL A 4 10.00 18.14 -14.88
N LYS A 5 11.01 17.82 -14.05
CA LYS A 5 10.97 16.65 -13.18
C LYS A 5 9.73 16.83 -12.33
N SER A 6 8.72 16.02 -12.61
CA SER A 6 7.48 15.98 -11.85
C SER A 6 7.85 15.76 -10.38
N GLU A 7 7.65 16.78 -9.52
CA GLU A 7 7.93 16.69 -8.09
C GLU A 7 7.15 15.55 -7.41
N LEU A 8 6.14 14.99 -8.08
CA LEU A 8 5.37 13.83 -7.63
C LEU A 8 6.13 12.49 -7.68
N ASP A 9 7.27 12.42 -8.37
CA ASP A 9 8.04 11.18 -8.50
C ASP A 9 8.87 10.87 -7.24
N ASN A 10 9.05 11.84 -6.35
CA ASN A 10 9.83 11.71 -5.11
C ASN A 10 8.97 11.92 -3.83
N VAL A 11 7.69 11.55 -3.88
CA VAL A 11 6.78 11.64 -2.73
C VAL A 11 6.33 10.24 -2.30
N CYS A 12 6.39 9.96 -0.99
CA CYS A 12 5.80 8.74 -0.43
C CYS A 12 4.28 8.76 -0.62
N ARG A 13 3.73 7.79 -1.35
CA ARG A 13 2.27 7.70 -1.58
C ARG A 13 1.44 7.38 -0.35
N GLY A 14 2.07 6.95 0.75
CA GLY A 14 1.39 6.61 2.01
C GLY A 14 1.30 7.76 3.01
N CYS A 15 2.37 8.54 3.18
CA CYS A 15 2.43 9.62 4.18
C CYS A 15 2.83 10.99 3.60
N LEU A 16 3.03 11.08 2.28
CA LEU A 16 3.41 12.30 1.57
C LEU A 16 4.76 12.90 1.96
N CYS A 17 5.64 12.16 2.66
CA CYS A 17 7.00 12.61 2.93
C CYS A 17 7.85 12.68 1.65
N VAL A 18 8.78 13.64 1.59
CA VAL A 18 9.70 13.88 0.46
C VAL A 18 11.18 13.72 0.83
N ASP A 19 11.46 13.60 2.13
CA ASP A 19 12.79 13.58 2.74
C ASP A 19 13.30 12.14 3.00
N ARG A 20 12.54 11.13 2.59
CA ARG A 20 12.86 9.71 2.79
C ARG A 20 13.24 9.02 1.49
N ILE A 21 14.10 8.01 1.61
CA ILE A 21 14.34 7.06 0.52
C ILE A 21 13.04 6.31 0.27
N LEU A 22 12.58 6.36 -0.98
CA LEU A 22 11.37 5.68 -1.41
C LEU A 22 11.70 4.36 -2.09
N MET A 23 10.85 3.37 -1.85
CA MET A 23 10.97 2.03 -2.38
C MET A 23 9.68 1.64 -3.11
N PRO A 24 9.78 0.89 -4.23
CA PRO A 24 8.61 0.38 -4.93
C PRO A 24 7.84 -0.64 -4.07
N LEU A 25 6.51 -0.50 -4.05
CA LEU A 25 5.62 -1.43 -3.39
C LEU A 25 5.35 -2.65 -4.28
N ASN A 26 6.11 -3.72 -4.07
CA ASN A 26 5.97 -4.96 -4.85
C ASN A 26 5.01 -5.99 -4.24
N LYS A 27 4.53 -5.77 -3.01
CA LYS A 27 3.66 -6.69 -2.25
C LYS A 27 2.61 -5.90 -1.49
N ASN A 28 1.47 -6.52 -1.17
CA ASN A 28 0.39 -5.90 -0.40
C ASN A 28 -0.22 -4.65 -1.07
N VAL A 29 -0.17 -4.58 -2.40
CA VAL A 29 -0.74 -3.47 -3.16
C VAL A 29 -2.26 -3.41 -3.00
N ASP A 30 -2.92 -4.57 -2.98
CA ASP A 30 -4.33 -4.74 -2.61
C ASP A 30 -4.63 -4.10 -1.25
N LEU A 31 -3.81 -4.41 -0.25
CA LEU A 31 -3.99 -3.93 1.11
C LEU A 31 -3.76 -2.42 1.20
N PHE A 32 -2.81 -1.89 0.43
CA PHE A 32 -2.60 -0.45 0.33
C PHE A 32 -3.85 0.28 -0.16
N PHE A 33 -4.47 -0.17 -1.24
CA PHE A 33 -5.70 0.45 -1.75
C PHE A 33 -6.91 0.26 -0.83
N ILE A 34 -7.03 -0.90 -0.17
CA ILE A 34 -8.06 -1.15 0.83
C ILE A 34 -7.93 -0.15 2.00
N LEU A 35 -6.70 0.08 2.49
CA LEU A 35 -6.44 1.01 3.60
C LEU A 35 -6.68 2.47 3.21
N LEU A 36 -6.57 2.81 1.93
CA LEU A 36 -6.94 4.12 1.39
C LEU A 36 -8.44 4.27 1.10
N GLY A 37 -9.27 3.27 1.45
CA GLY A 37 -10.72 3.39 1.36
C GLY A 37 -11.30 3.23 -0.05
N ASN A 38 -10.60 2.53 -0.96
CA ASN A 38 -11.03 2.35 -2.36
C ASN A 38 -11.31 3.66 -3.13
N GLU A 39 -10.77 4.81 -2.71
CA GLU A 39 -10.89 6.07 -3.46
C GLU A 39 -10.24 6.02 -4.85
N LEU A 40 -9.45 4.97 -5.11
CA LEU A 40 -8.87 4.69 -6.40
C LEU A 40 -9.59 3.48 -6.98
N SER A 41 -10.61 3.74 -7.81
CA SER A 41 -11.14 2.73 -8.72
C SER A 41 -9.96 2.19 -9.52
N ILE A 42 -9.57 0.94 -9.24
CA ILE A 42 -8.52 0.24 -9.96
C ILE A 42 -9.09 0.03 -11.37
N SER A 43 -8.85 0.97 -12.27
CA SER A 43 -9.09 0.72 -13.69
C SER A 43 -8.16 -0.42 -14.09
N GLU A 44 -8.76 -1.51 -14.59
CA GLU A 44 -8.06 -2.75 -14.96
C GLU A 44 -6.95 -2.51 -16.00
N ASP A 45 -6.97 -1.36 -16.68
CA ASP A 45 -5.94 -0.91 -17.63
C ASP A 45 -4.69 -0.28 -16.97
N SER A 46 -4.72 0.00 -15.67
CA SER A 46 -3.56 0.54 -14.95
C SER A 46 -2.64 -0.58 -14.48
N LYS A 47 -1.69 -0.97 -15.31
CA LYS A 47 -0.49 -1.69 -14.87
C LYS A 47 0.14 -0.90 -13.72
N TYR A 48 -0.12 -1.38 -12.50
CA TYR A 48 0.37 -0.89 -11.21
C TYR A 48 1.32 0.30 -11.32
N TYR A 49 0.77 1.50 -11.10
CA TYR A 49 1.58 2.69 -10.88
C TYR A 49 2.75 2.32 -9.96
N ASN A 50 3.96 2.81 -10.26
CA ASN A 50 5.12 2.68 -9.38
C ASN A 50 4.79 3.35 -8.03
N ILE A 51 4.10 2.63 -7.14
CA ILE A 51 3.74 3.11 -5.80
C ILE A 51 5.05 3.13 -5.03
N LEU A 52 5.57 4.32 -4.82
CA LEU A 52 6.77 4.57 -4.05
C LEU A 52 6.36 4.90 -2.61
N LEU A 53 6.89 4.15 -1.64
CA LEU A 53 6.65 4.34 -0.22
C LEU A 53 7.96 4.49 0.54
N CYS A 54 7.95 5.26 1.62
CA CYS A 54 9.02 5.23 2.60
C CYS A 54 8.99 3.93 3.42
N TRP A 55 10.10 3.62 4.09
CA TRP A 55 10.24 2.38 4.86
C TRP A 55 9.24 2.29 6.03
N GLU A 56 8.86 3.42 6.64
CA GLU A 56 7.88 3.47 7.72
C GLU A 56 6.49 3.01 7.23
N CYS A 57 6.03 3.54 6.09
CA CYS A 57 4.77 3.12 5.48
C CYS A 57 4.79 1.65 5.08
N ILE A 58 5.91 1.15 4.53
CA ILE A 58 6.06 -0.27 4.20
C ILE A 58 5.98 -1.14 5.46
N ALA A 59 6.61 -0.71 6.56
CA ALA A 59 6.56 -1.44 7.82
C ALA A 59 5.14 -1.49 8.40
N LEU A 60 4.38 -0.38 8.32
CA LEU A 60 2.97 -0.34 8.69
C LEU A 60 2.13 -1.29 7.85
N LEU A 61 2.35 -1.31 6.53
CA LEU A 61 1.63 -2.20 5.61
C LEU A 61 1.87 -3.68 5.94
N LYS A 62 3.11 -4.05 6.27
CA LYS A 62 3.45 -5.41 6.74
C LYS A 62 2.74 -5.76 8.06
N LYS A 63 2.67 -4.82 9.00
CA LYS A 63 1.93 -5.02 10.26
C LYS A 63 0.44 -5.23 10.00
N ALA A 64 -0.14 -4.45 9.11
CA ALA A 64 -1.54 -4.58 8.70
C ALA A 64 -1.80 -5.94 8.03
N GLU A 65 -0.89 -6.44 7.18
CA GLU A 65 -1.01 -7.77 6.56
C GLU A 65 -1.01 -8.88 7.61
N VAL A 66 -0.09 -8.83 8.58
CA VAL A 66 -0.03 -9.80 9.69
C VAL A 66 -1.30 -9.75 10.53
N PHE A 67 -1.80 -8.55 10.84
CA PHE A 67 -3.06 -8.37 11.55
C PHE A 67 -4.23 -8.99 10.78
N ARG A 68 -4.38 -8.68 9.49
CA ARG A 68 -5.40 -9.27 8.60
C ARG A 68 -5.38 -10.80 8.65
N LYS A 69 -4.19 -11.41 8.54
CA LYS A 69 -4.03 -12.88 8.62
C LYS A 69 -4.47 -13.46 9.96
N ARG A 70 -4.14 -12.79 11.07
CA ARG A 70 -4.55 -13.23 12.42
C ARG A 70 -6.07 -13.18 12.60
N VAL A 71 -6.70 -12.08 12.17
CA VAL A 71 -8.17 -11.93 12.22
C VAL A 71 -8.86 -12.99 11.36
N GLN A 72 -8.41 -13.19 10.12
CA GLN A 72 -8.96 -14.23 9.24
C GLN A 72 -8.80 -15.63 9.85
N SER A 73 -7.67 -15.90 10.51
CA SER A 73 -7.47 -17.17 11.19
C SER A 73 -8.44 -17.35 12.35
N ALA A 74 -8.59 -16.33 13.21
CA ALA A 74 -9.51 -16.38 14.34
C ALA A 74 -10.97 -16.58 13.88
N HIS A 75 -11.37 -15.89 12.81
CA HIS A 75 -12.70 -16.02 12.22
C HIS A 75 -12.96 -17.45 11.71
N ARG A 76 -12.02 -18.05 10.96
CA ARG A 76 -12.13 -19.45 10.52
C ARG A 76 -12.24 -20.45 11.66
N TYR A 77 -11.56 -20.19 12.79
CA TYR A 77 -11.72 -21.02 13.98
C TYR A 77 -13.11 -20.87 14.59
N PHE A 78 -13.62 -19.64 14.67
CA PHE A 78 -14.95 -19.37 15.20
C PHE A 78 -16.06 -20.01 14.36
N GLU A 79 -16.00 -19.92 13.03
CA GLU A 79 -16.98 -20.54 12.12
C GLU A 79 -17.04 -22.07 12.17
N ARG A 80 -15.97 -22.74 12.61
CA ARG A 80 -15.95 -24.20 12.75
C ARG A 80 -16.58 -24.71 14.05
N ILE A 81 -16.78 -23.81 15.02
CA ILE A 81 -17.33 -24.14 16.34
C ILE A 81 -18.86 -23.98 16.36
N LEU A 82 -19.42 -23.20 15.44
CA LEU A 82 -20.86 -23.05 15.21
C LEU A 82 -21.36 -24.02 14.13
#